data_AF-A0A453SXK4-F1
#
_entry.id   AF-A0A453SXK4-F1
#
_cell.length_a   1.000
_cell.length_b   1.000
_cell.length_c   1.000
_cell.angle_alpha   90.00
_cell.angle_beta   90.00
_cell.angle_gamma   90.00
#
_symmetry.space_group_name_H-M   'P 1'
#
loop_
_entity.id
_entity.type
_entity.pdbx_description
1 polymer ?
#
loop_
_entity_poly.entity_id
_entity_poly.type
_entity_poly.pdbx_seq_one_letter_code
_entity_poly.pdbx_strand_id
1 'polypeptide(L)'
;GTHGNWTCFRANCGWKGYTQPDGVPKAYQAKKDSGNENESDQEVKANQPVKVIRKLREEDLRLEPLCDELVTYFSERMISAKTLRRNNVSQRKRNNKIVIAFTYRRDKVLVGCKYREVSKKFSQEANTEKILYGLDDIKQARDIIIVEGEIDKLSMEEAGYCNCVSVPDGAPAQVSNKLPDKDHDKKYSYLWNCKEYLDPASRIILATDADPPGQALAEELARRLGKERCWRVKWPKKNETEFCKDANEVLMFLGPRALKEVIEGAELYPIRGLFNFKDFFPEIDSYYLGIHGDELGIPTGWKCMDGLYKVVPGELTIVTGVPNSGKSEWIDALLCNINNQCGWKFVLCSMENKVRDHARKLLEKHIKKPFFDA
;
A
#
# COMPACT_ATOMS: atom_id res chain seq x y z
N GLY A 1 42.16 22.50 33.09
CA GLY A 1 41.59 21.41 32.27
C GLY A 1 40.62 22.02 31.29
N THR A 2 40.98 22.06 30.01
CA THR A 2 40.28 22.81 28.96
C THR A 2 39.26 21.92 28.24
N HIS A 3 38.07 21.77 28.83
CA HIS A 3 36.92 21.14 28.19
C HIS A 3 35.69 22.02 28.42
N GLY A 4 35.00 22.41 27.35
CA GLY A 4 33.76 23.17 27.43
C GLY A 4 32.55 22.24 27.32
N ASN A 5 31.76 22.13 28.39
CA ASN A 5 30.54 21.32 28.42
C ASN A 5 29.33 22.16 28.01
N TRP A 6 28.40 21.58 27.25
CA TRP A 6 27.14 22.23 26.89
C TRP A 6 25.96 21.26 27.03
N THR A 7 24.76 21.82 27.23
CA THR A 7 23.50 21.07 27.33
C THR A 7 22.42 21.82 26.57
N CYS A 8 21.64 21.11 25.75
CA CYS A 8 20.52 21.72 25.03
C CYS A 8 19.34 21.98 25.98
N PHE A 9 18.93 23.25 26.12
CA PHE A 9 17.84 23.66 27.01
C PHE A 9 16.42 23.44 26.45
N ARG A 10 16.29 22.83 25.26
CA ARG A 10 14.98 22.51 24.68
C ARG A 10 14.42 21.26 25.37
N ALA A 11 13.28 21.40 26.05
CA ALA A 11 12.74 20.42 27.02
C ALA A 11 12.64 18.95 26.54
N ASN A 12 12.54 18.71 25.22
CA ASN A 12 12.39 17.36 24.63
C ASN A 12 13.63 16.88 23.83
N CYS A 13 14.72 17.65 23.81
CA CYS A 13 15.89 17.34 22.98
C CYS A 13 16.82 16.31 23.65
N GLY A 14 17.20 16.53 24.91
CA GLY A 14 18.02 15.58 25.68
C GLY A 14 19.50 15.47 25.27
N TRP A 15 19.97 16.34 24.37
CA TRP A 15 21.37 16.34 23.91
C TRP A 15 22.30 17.07 24.88
N LYS A 16 23.43 16.43 25.18
CA LYS A 16 24.56 16.99 25.93
C LYS A 16 25.85 16.72 25.17
N GLY A 17 26.86 17.53 25.42
CA GLY A 17 28.17 17.32 24.81
C GLY A 17 29.29 18.05 25.52
N TYR A 18 30.50 17.73 25.12
CA TYR A 18 31.70 18.46 25.51
C TYR A 18 32.57 18.71 24.28
N THR A 19 33.35 19.77 24.36
CA THR A 19 34.24 20.22 23.30
C THR A 19 35.67 20.17 23.81
N GLN A 20 36.52 19.43 23.09
CA GLN A 20 37.96 19.36 23.35
C GLN A 20 38.70 20.48 22.57
N PRO A 21 39.92 20.85 22.97
CA PRO A 21 40.70 21.92 22.33
C PRO A 21 41.05 21.66 20.86
N ASP A 22 40.96 20.41 20.41
CA ASP A 22 41.12 19.98 19.01
C ASP A 22 39.89 20.31 18.13
N GLY A 23 38.84 20.89 18.71
CA GLY A 23 37.65 21.33 18.01
C GLY A 23 36.69 20.20 17.63
N VAL A 24 36.93 18.97 18.07
CA VAL A 24 36.06 17.83 17.76
C VAL A 24 34.90 17.78 18.76
N PRO A 25 33.64 18.08 18.37
CA PRO A 25 32.51 18.04 19.29
C PRO A 25 32.07 16.58 19.45
N LYS A 26 32.04 16.08 20.69
CA LYS A 26 31.38 14.81 21.01
C LYS A 26 30.04 15.10 21.68
N ALA A 27 28.97 14.69 21.02
CA ALA A 27 27.59 14.90 21.48
C ALA A 27 26.91 13.54 21.66
N TYR A 28 26.17 13.39 22.74
CA TYR A 28 25.42 12.18 23.07
C TYR A 28 24.02 12.54 23.55
N GLN A 29 23.07 11.64 23.28
CA GLN A 29 21.67 11.82 23.62
C GLN A 29 21.34 10.91 24.81
N ALA A 30 21.00 11.51 25.96
CA ALA A 30 20.61 10.72 27.12
C ALA A 30 19.22 10.12 26.86
N LYS A 31 19.11 8.78 26.83
CA LYS A 31 17.82 8.08 26.83
C LYS A 31 17.09 8.42 28.14
N LYS A 32 15.80 8.75 28.07
CA LYS A 32 14.95 8.84 29.27
C LYS A 32 14.75 7.42 29.81
N ASP A 33 15.11 7.23 31.08
CA ASP A 33 14.93 5.99 31.80
C ASP A 33 13.47 5.53 31.83
N SER A 34 13.21 4.34 31.30
CA SER A 34 12.20 3.41 31.84
C SER A 34 12.78 2.01 31.65
N GLY A 35 13.13 1.38 32.77
CA GLY A 35 14.07 0.26 32.85
C GLY A 35 13.75 -0.95 31.98
N ASN A 36 14.79 -1.44 31.30
CA ASN A 36 15.20 -2.83 31.34
C ASN A 36 16.62 -2.94 30.76
N GLU A 37 17.49 -3.60 31.50
CA GLU A 37 18.90 -3.81 31.19
C GLU A 37 19.04 -4.79 30.02
N ASN A 38 19.72 -4.36 28.95
CA ASN A 38 20.63 -5.11 28.08
C ASN A 38 20.77 -4.42 26.71
N GLU A 39 21.58 -3.36 26.60
CA GLU A 39 22.03 -2.88 25.29
C GLU A 39 23.50 -2.44 25.39
N SER A 40 24.34 -3.13 24.63
CA SER A 40 25.72 -2.76 24.32
C SER A 40 25.80 -1.35 23.73
N ASP A 41 26.73 -0.55 24.23
CA ASP A 41 27.15 0.73 23.66
C ASP A 41 27.45 0.59 22.16
N GLN A 42 26.54 1.05 21.30
CA GLN A 42 26.82 1.23 19.88
C GLN A 42 27.38 2.63 19.66
N GLU A 43 28.70 2.72 19.62
CA GLU A 43 29.41 3.82 18.98
C GLU A 43 28.89 4.01 17.54
N VAL A 44 28.26 5.15 17.25
CA VAL A 44 27.94 5.55 15.89
C VAL A 44 29.25 5.88 15.16
N LYS A 45 29.84 4.90 14.47
CA LYS A 45 30.98 5.12 13.59
C LYS A 45 30.55 5.99 12.39
N ALA A 46 30.83 7.28 12.50
CA ALA A 46 30.88 8.21 11.37
C ALA A 46 32.10 7.88 10.49
N ASN A 47 31.98 6.83 9.67
CA ASN A 47 32.86 6.50 8.55
C ASN A 47 32.19 5.38 7.74
N GLN A 48 31.15 5.70 6.95
CA GLN A 48 30.71 4.78 5.90
C GLN A 48 31.59 5.01 4.67
N PRO A 49 32.34 4.00 4.19
CA PRO A 49 33.14 4.14 2.97
C PRO A 49 32.19 4.41 1.80
N VAL A 50 32.54 5.39 0.95
CA VAL A 50 31.85 5.63 -0.31
C VAL A 50 31.90 4.34 -1.13
N LYS A 51 30.74 3.71 -1.33
CA LYS A 51 30.64 2.44 -2.05
C LYS A 51 30.98 2.71 -3.53
N VAL A 52 32.17 2.31 -3.96
CA VAL A 52 32.59 2.44 -5.36
C VAL A 52 31.71 1.52 -6.21
N ILE A 53 30.94 2.10 -7.13
CA ILE A 53 30.13 1.35 -8.08
C ILE A 53 31.07 0.73 -9.13
N ARG A 54 31.04 -0.60 -9.23
CA ARG A 54 31.81 -1.38 -10.20
C ARG A 54 31.17 -1.25 -11.58
N LYS A 55 31.96 -0.81 -12.56
CA LYS A 55 31.60 -0.91 -13.99
C LYS A 55 31.92 -2.32 -14.48
N LEU A 56 30.94 -3.01 -15.06
CA LEU A 56 31.11 -4.35 -15.61
C LEU A 56 31.59 -4.27 -17.07
N ARG A 57 32.45 -5.22 -17.48
CA ARG A 57 32.74 -5.50 -18.89
C ARG A 57 32.18 -6.86 -19.25
N GLU A 58 31.77 -7.05 -20.50
CA GLU A 58 31.16 -8.32 -20.94
C GLU A 58 32.11 -9.50 -20.76
N GLU A 59 33.40 -9.29 -21.03
CA GLU A 59 34.47 -10.26 -20.87
C GLU A 59 34.62 -10.77 -19.42
N ASP A 60 34.30 -9.93 -18.43
CA ASP A 60 34.43 -10.27 -17.01
C ASP A 60 33.39 -11.32 -16.57
N LEU A 61 32.25 -11.38 -17.27
CA LEU A 61 31.16 -12.29 -16.92
C LEU A 61 31.29 -13.66 -17.56
N ARG A 62 32.01 -13.77 -18.70
CA ARG A 62 32.14 -15.01 -19.49
C ARG A 62 30.78 -15.65 -19.76
N LEU A 63 29.83 -14.85 -20.23
CA LEU A 63 28.50 -15.32 -20.58
C LEU A 63 28.59 -16.17 -21.85
N GLU A 64 27.86 -17.27 -21.86
CA GLU A 64 27.72 -18.17 -23.00
C GLU A 64 26.27 -18.10 -23.53
N PRO A 65 26.04 -18.41 -24.82
CA PRO A 65 24.69 -18.66 -25.31
C PRO A 65 23.98 -19.77 -24.52
N LEU A 66 22.65 -19.70 -24.45
CA LEU A 66 21.84 -20.73 -23.78
C LEU A 66 22.01 -22.10 -24.46
N CYS A 67 22.22 -23.15 -23.65
CA CYS A 67 22.16 -24.53 -24.13
C CYS A 67 20.73 -25.00 -24.39
N ASP A 68 20.59 -26.12 -25.11
CA ASP A 68 19.28 -26.69 -25.49
C ASP A 68 18.38 -27.00 -24.29
N GLU A 69 18.95 -27.42 -23.16
CA GLU A 69 18.21 -27.65 -21.91
C GLU A 69 17.55 -26.35 -21.40
N LEU A 70 18.27 -25.23 -21.40
CA LEU A 70 17.72 -23.94 -20.97
C LEU A 70 16.75 -23.36 -22.00
N VAL A 71 17.00 -23.56 -23.29
CA VAL A 71 16.04 -23.18 -24.34
C VAL A 71 14.74 -23.96 -24.16
N THR A 72 14.81 -25.25 -23.87
CA THR A 72 13.63 -26.09 -23.56
C THR A 72 12.91 -25.59 -22.30
N TYR A 73 13.64 -25.29 -21.23
CA TYR A 73 13.09 -24.70 -20.00
C TYR A 73 12.26 -23.43 -20.24
N PHE A 74 12.72 -22.55 -21.13
CA PHE A 74 11.98 -21.34 -21.50
C PHE A 74 10.84 -21.64 -22.46
N SER A 75 11.00 -22.60 -23.37
CA SER A 75 9.94 -23.04 -24.27
C SER A 75 8.74 -23.63 -23.51
N GLU A 76 8.97 -24.40 -22.44
CA GLU A 76 7.92 -24.88 -21.54
C GLU A 76 7.15 -23.75 -20.85
N ARG A 77 7.77 -22.57 -20.75
CA ARG A 77 7.17 -21.33 -20.24
C ARG A 77 6.59 -20.45 -21.32
N MET A 78 6.46 -20.98 -22.53
CA MET A 78 5.96 -20.28 -23.72
C MET A 78 6.83 -19.08 -24.13
N ILE A 79 8.11 -19.06 -23.75
CA ILE A 79 9.06 -18.00 -24.11
C ILE A 79 9.94 -18.46 -25.27
N SER A 80 9.89 -17.72 -26.37
CA SER A 80 10.59 -18.05 -27.59
C SER A 80 12.08 -17.71 -27.53
N ALA A 81 12.89 -18.45 -28.30
CA ALA A 81 14.31 -18.15 -28.47
C ALA A 81 14.57 -16.76 -29.09
N LYS A 82 13.59 -16.18 -29.80
CA LYS A 82 13.66 -14.82 -30.34
C LYS A 82 13.62 -13.79 -29.20
N THR A 83 12.67 -13.95 -28.28
CA THR A 83 12.51 -13.09 -27.10
C THR A 83 13.74 -13.17 -26.19
N LEU A 84 14.26 -14.37 -25.93
CA LEU A 84 15.49 -14.56 -25.14
C LEU A 84 16.68 -13.80 -25.73
N ARG A 85 16.88 -13.89 -27.05
CA ARG A 85 17.99 -13.22 -27.75
C ARG A 85 17.88 -11.70 -27.68
N ARG A 86 16.70 -11.13 -27.97
CA ARG A 86 16.49 -9.68 -27.89
C ARG A 86 16.73 -9.14 -26.47
N ASN A 87 16.34 -9.94 -25.47
CA ASN A 87 16.48 -9.60 -24.06
C ASN A 87 17.88 -9.89 -23.46
N ASN A 88 18.84 -10.31 -24.30
CA ASN A 88 20.21 -10.64 -23.88
C ASN A 88 20.23 -11.63 -22.70
N VAL A 89 19.32 -12.62 -22.73
CA VAL A 89 19.34 -13.75 -21.79
C VAL A 89 20.46 -14.69 -22.23
N SER A 90 21.31 -15.06 -21.30
CA SER A 90 22.48 -15.91 -21.55
C SER A 90 22.62 -16.93 -20.43
N GLN A 91 23.64 -17.78 -20.49
CA GLN A 91 24.01 -18.65 -19.39
C GLN A 91 25.41 -18.31 -18.88
N ARG A 92 25.74 -18.82 -17.70
CA ARG A 92 27.09 -18.82 -17.16
C ARG A 92 27.37 -20.15 -16.47
N LYS A 93 28.59 -20.68 -16.61
CA LYS A 93 29.06 -21.82 -15.82
C LYS A 93 29.71 -21.32 -14.53
N ARG A 94 29.21 -21.77 -13.38
CA ARG A 94 29.76 -21.44 -12.06
C ARG A 94 29.77 -22.70 -11.19
N ASN A 95 30.93 -23.08 -10.66
CA ASN A 95 31.11 -24.28 -9.83
C ASN A 95 30.51 -25.55 -10.47
N ASN A 96 30.80 -25.81 -11.75
CA ASN A 96 30.23 -26.89 -12.56
C ASN A 96 28.70 -26.91 -12.69
N LYS A 97 28.02 -25.80 -12.39
CA LYS A 97 26.58 -25.62 -12.63
C LYS A 97 26.33 -24.57 -13.69
N ILE A 98 25.33 -24.80 -14.52
CA ILE A 98 24.82 -23.82 -15.47
C ILE A 98 23.78 -22.96 -14.74
N VAL A 99 23.92 -21.64 -14.84
CA VAL A 99 22.95 -20.66 -14.32
C VAL A 99 22.46 -19.76 -15.44
N ILE A 100 21.18 -19.39 -15.40
CA ILE A 100 20.58 -18.41 -16.30
C ILE A 100 21.08 -17.03 -15.88
N ALA A 101 21.49 -16.21 -16.84
CA ALA A 101 22.00 -14.86 -16.64
C ALA A 101 21.09 -13.84 -17.33
N PHE A 102 20.51 -12.95 -16.53
CA PHE A 102 19.76 -11.78 -16.98
C PHE A 102 20.68 -10.55 -16.93
N THR A 103 20.89 -9.91 -18.09
CA THR A 103 21.79 -8.76 -18.20
C THR A 103 21.02 -7.45 -18.10
N TYR A 104 21.37 -6.63 -17.11
CA TYR A 104 20.77 -5.32 -16.88
C TYR A 104 21.59 -4.30 -17.68
N ARG A 105 20.94 -3.58 -18.58
CA ARG A 105 21.60 -2.69 -19.54
C ARG A 105 20.99 -1.30 -19.55
N ARG A 106 21.83 -0.30 -19.79
CA ARG A 106 21.45 1.10 -20.02
C ARG A 106 22.16 1.57 -21.29
N ASP A 107 21.41 2.06 -22.26
CA ASP A 107 21.91 2.44 -23.59
C ASP A 107 22.77 1.34 -24.22
N LYS A 108 22.29 0.09 -24.11
CA LYS A 108 22.98 -1.13 -24.54
C LYS A 108 24.29 -1.42 -23.82
N VAL A 109 24.68 -0.67 -22.78
CA VAL A 109 25.87 -0.95 -21.96
C VAL A 109 25.49 -1.81 -20.77
N LEU A 110 26.28 -2.85 -20.48
CA LEU A 110 26.09 -3.73 -19.34
C LEU A 110 26.34 -2.98 -18.01
N VAL A 111 25.32 -2.95 -17.15
CA VAL A 111 25.35 -2.27 -15.84
C VAL A 111 25.36 -3.29 -14.70
N GLY A 112 24.58 -4.36 -14.83
CA GLY A 112 24.44 -5.40 -13.82
C GLY A 112 24.13 -6.75 -14.44
N CYS A 113 24.26 -7.81 -13.66
CA CYS A 113 23.81 -9.13 -14.07
C CYS A 113 23.24 -9.88 -12.87
N LYS A 114 22.07 -10.49 -13.07
CA LYS A 114 21.39 -11.32 -12.09
C LYS A 114 21.33 -12.74 -12.61
N TYR A 115 21.63 -13.68 -11.73
CA TYR A 115 21.69 -15.09 -12.02
C TYR A 115 20.55 -15.83 -11.35
N ARG A 116 19.99 -16.81 -12.04
CA ARG A 116 18.95 -17.70 -11.55
C ARG A 116 19.32 -19.14 -11.86
N GLU A 117 19.30 -19.99 -10.84
CA GLU A 117 19.27 -21.43 -11.03
C GLU A 117 17.85 -21.89 -11.41
N VAL A 118 17.72 -23.00 -12.13
CA VAL A 118 16.42 -23.67 -12.39
C VAL A 118 15.70 -23.99 -11.07
N SER A 119 16.47 -24.26 -10.01
CA SER A 119 16.02 -24.47 -8.62
C SER A 119 15.45 -23.22 -7.92
N LYS A 120 15.35 -22.08 -8.61
CA LYS A 120 14.90 -20.77 -8.09
C LYS A 120 15.84 -20.15 -7.03
N LYS A 121 17.14 -20.46 -7.07
CA LYS A 121 18.16 -19.72 -6.31
C LYS A 121 18.67 -18.54 -7.11
N PHE A 122 18.74 -17.38 -6.46
CA PHE A 122 19.12 -16.11 -7.11
C PHE A 122 20.44 -15.59 -6.56
N SER A 123 21.24 -14.97 -7.42
CA SER A 123 22.41 -14.17 -7.03
C SER A 123 22.61 -13.02 -8.01
N GLN A 124 23.41 -12.02 -7.67
CA GLN A 124 23.66 -10.87 -8.54
C GLN A 124 25.10 -10.38 -8.40
N GLU A 125 25.61 -9.69 -9.43
CA GLU A 125 26.92 -9.05 -9.38
C GLU A 125 26.98 -8.03 -8.23
N ALA A 126 28.07 -8.08 -7.47
CA ALA A 126 28.24 -7.23 -6.30
C ALA A 126 28.69 -5.82 -6.71
N ASN A 127 28.24 -4.83 -5.93
CA ASN A 127 28.61 -3.42 -6.06
C ASN A 127 28.32 -2.80 -7.44
N THR A 128 27.32 -3.30 -8.15
CA THR A 128 26.82 -2.68 -9.39
C THR A 128 25.71 -1.68 -9.08
N GLU A 129 25.45 -0.77 -10.02
CA GLU A 129 24.27 0.08 -9.97
C GLU A 129 23.00 -0.79 -10.10
N LYS A 130 21.97 -0.47 -9.30
CA LYS A 130 20.67 -1.14 -9.40
C LYS A 130 19.79 -0.38 -10.39
N ILE A 131 19.36 -1.06 -11.44
CA ILE A 131 18.45 -0.52 -12.45
C ILE A 131 17.34 -1.53 -12.74
N LEU A 132 16.35 -1.13 -13.52
CA LEU A 132 15.30 -2.02 -14.01
C LEU A 132 15.83 -2.93 -15.13
N TYR A 133 15.34 -4.17 -15.20
CA TYR A 133 15.63 -5.05 -16.34
C TYR A 133 14.77 -4.63 -17.53
N GLY A 134 15.37 -4.53 -18.73
CA GLY A 134 14.69 -4.01 -19.91
C GLY A 134 14.58 -2.48 -19.98
N LEU A 135 15.37 -1.73 -19.18
CA LEU A 135 15.29 -0.27 -19.07
C LEU A 135 15.26 0.46 -20.43
N ASP A 136 16.03 -0.01 -21.41
CA ASP A 136 16.10 0.61 -22.73
C ASP A 136 14.77 0.50 -23.51
N ASP A 137 13.93 -0.50 -23.22
CA ASP A 137 12.64 -0.71 -23.90
C ASP A 137 11.59 0.35 -23.51
N ILE A 138 11.78 1.06 -22.39
CA ILE A 138 10.88 2.13 -21.92
C ILE A 138 11.42 3.54 -22.17
N LYS A 139 12.54 3.68 -22.88
CA LYS A 139 13.13 4.98 -23.17
C LYS A 139 12.12 5.86 -23.94
N GLN A 140 11.71 6.97 -23.32
CA GLN A 140 10.68 7.92 -23.83
C GLN A 140 9.26 7.33 -23.98
N ALA A 141 8.99 6.16 -23.41
CA ALA A 141 7.66 5.56 -23.44
C ALA A 141 6.70 6.32 -22.51
N ARG A 142 5.45 6.51 -22.96
CA ARG A 142 4.38 7.13 -22.14
C ARG A 142 3.52 6.11 -21.41
N ASP A 143 3.38 4.92 -21.98
CA ASP A 143 2.70 3.78 -21.38
C ASP A 143 3.76 2.71 -21.12
N ILE A 144 3.88 2.25 -19.87
CA ILE A 144 4.88 1.25 -19.46
C ILE A 144 4.24 0.22 -18.54
N ILE A 145 4.79 -0.99 -18.56
CA ILE A 145 4.39 -2.08 -17.66
C ILE A 145 5.56 -2.41 -16.75
N ILE A 146 5.30 -2.48 -15.44
CA ILE A 146 6.28 -2.92 -14.44
C ILE A 146 5.81 -4.25 -13.86
N VAL A 147 6.66 -5.27 -14.00
CA VAL A 147 6.44 -6.62 -13.44
C VAL A 147 7.47 -6.94 -12.35
N GLU A 148 7.26 -8.01 -11.61
CA GLU A 148 8.15 -8.40 -10.53
C GLU A 148 9.41 -9.15 -11.03
N GLY A 149 9.23 -10.16 -11.88
CA GLY A 149 10.31 -11.04 -12.33
C GLY A 149 10.77 -10.81 -13.77
N GLU A 150 12.00 -11.25 -14.08
CA GLU A 150 12.53 -11.17 -15.45
C GLU A 150 11.74 -12.09 -16.41
N ILE A 151 11.27 -13.25 -15.92
CA ILE A 151 10.45 -14.18 -16.72
C ILE A 151 9.09 -13.55 -17.07
N ASP A 152 8.50 -12.78 -16.15
CA ASP A 152 7.26 -12.06 -16.42
C ASP A 152 7.46 -10.99 -17.50
N LYS A 153 8.60 -10.30 -17.50
CA LYS A 153 8.94 -9.33 -18.55
C LYS A 153 9.01 -10.02 -19.91
N LEU A 154 9.66 -11.18 -19.97
CA LEU A 154 9.73 -11.98 -21.19
C LEU A 154 8.32 -12.43 -21.63
N SER A 155 7.46 -12.79 -20.67
CA SER A 155 6.08 -13.20 -20.93
C SER A 155 5.22 -12.06 -21.50
N MET A 156 5.42 -10.84 -21.01
CA MET A 156 4.77 -9.64 -21.58
C MET A 156 5.17 -9.42 -23.04
N GLU A 157 6.44 -9.67 -23.38
CA GLU A 157 6.90 -9.52 -24.76
C GLU A 157 6.29 -10.55 -25.70
N GLU A 158 6.07 -11.79 -25.25
CA GLU A 158 5.33 -12.81 -26.01
C GLU A 158 3.86 -12.41 -26.25
N ALA A 159 3.27 -11.60 -25.36
CA ALA A 159 1.96 -10.98 -25.56
C ALA A 159 1.99 -9.70 -26.42
N GLY A 160 3.17 -9.29 -26.91
CA GLY A 160 3.37 -8.12 -27.77
C GLY A 160 3.74 -6.84 -27.04
N TYR A 161 3.95 -6.87 -25.72
CA TYR A 161 4.34 -5.71 -24.93
C TYR A 161 5.85 -5.62 -24.76
N CYS A 162 6.44 -4.76 -25.58
CA CYS A 162 7.87 -4.46 -25.51
C CYS A 162 8.20 -3.44 -24.41
N ASN A 163 7.29 -2.52 -24.14
CA ASN A 163 7.36 -1.44 -23.15
C ASN A 163 7.21 -1.95 -21.71
N CYS A 164 7.91 -3.04 -21.37
CA CYS A 164 7.84 -3.71 -20.09
C CYS A 164 9.21 -3.81 -19.43
N VAL A 165 9.25 -3.61 -18.12
CA VAL A 165 10.44 -3.72 -17.28
C VAL A 165 10.15 -4.56 -16.05
N SER A 166 11.17 -5.25 -15.51
CA SER A 166 11.07 -5.91 -14.22
C SER A 166 11.91 -5.22 -13.14
N VAL A 167 11.45 -5.29 -11.89
CA VAL A 167 12.23 -4.79 -10.76
C VAL A 167 13.44 -5.70 -10.49
N PRO A 168 14.59 -5.15 -10.05
CA PRO A 168 15.78 -5.96 -9.76
C PRO A 168 15.60 -6.82 -8.52
N ASP A 169 14.92 -6.28 -7.51
CA ASP A 169 14.64 -6.91 -6.23
C ASP A 169 13.16 -6.77 -5.89
N GLY A 170 12.50 -7.86 -5.49
CA GLY A 170 11.13 -7.82 -4.97
C GLY A 170 11.01 -7.06 -3.64
N ALA A 171 9.79 -6.86 -3.16
CA ALA A 171 9.52 -6.10 -1.93
C ALA A 171 9.75 -6.91 -0.65
N PRO A 172 10.08 -6.25 0.47
CA PRO A 172 9.93 -6.85 1.80
C PRO A 172 8.45 -7.15 2.09
N ALA A 173 8.19 -8.07 3.04
CA ALA A 173 6.84 -8.53 3.36
C ALA A 173 5.87 -7.44 3.88
N GLN A 174 6.37 -6.26 4.25
CA GLN A 174 5.57 -5.15 4.75
C GLN A 174 5.89 -3.85 4.02
N VAL A 175 4.84 -3.08 3.75
CA VAL A 175 4.92 -1.71 3.25
C VAL A 175 5.48 -0.80 4.36
N SER A 176 6.42 0.04 3.99
CA SER A 176 7.03 1.05 4.85
C SER A 176 6.00 2.05 5.38
N ASN A 177 6.08 2.33 6.68
CA ASN A 177 5.18 3.28 7.35
C ASN A 177 5.36 4.73 6.84
N LYS A 178 6.54 5.07 6.32
CA LYS A 178 6.86 6.38 5.75
C LYS A 178 7.64 6.20 4.45
N LEU A 179 7.38 7.08 3.49
CA LEU A 179 8.21 7.20 2.29
C LEU A 179 9.60 7.72 2.72
N PRO A 180 10.67 6.94 2.55
CA PRO A 180 12.02 7.41 2.83
C PRO A 180 12.46 8.45 1.80
N ASP A 181 13.29 9.41 2.21
CA ASP A 181 14.00 10.29 1.29
C ASP A 181 14.95 9.49 0.38
N LYS A 182 15.30 10.07 -0.78
CA LYS A 182 16.15 9.44 -1.81
C LYS A 182 17.40 8.74 -1.24
N ASP A 183 18.12 9.40 -0.33
CA ASP A 183 19.37 8.87 0.24
C ASP A 183 19.17 7.70 1.23
N HIS A 184 17.95 7.56 1.75
CA HIS A 184 17.57 6.51 2.69
C HIS A 184 16.81 5.36 2.00
N ASP A 185 16.35 5.55 0.77
CA ASP A 185 15.57 4.58 0.00
C ASP A 185 16.42 3.51 -0.70
N LYS A 186 17.34 2.90 0.05
CA LYS A 186 18.35 1.96 -0.50
C LYS A 186 17.71 0.77 -1.24
N LYS A 187 16.56 0.29 -0.78
CA LYS A 187 15.85 -0.86 -1.37
C LYS A 187 15.24 -0.53 -2.72
N TYR A 188 14.69 0.69 -2.88
CA TYR A 188 14.07 1.18 -4.12
C TYR A 188 14.96 2.17 -4.88
N SER A 189 16.26 2.18 -4.58
CA SER A 189 17.28 3.02 -5.26
C SER A 189 17.23 2.91 -6.78
N TYR A 190 16.79 1.78 -7.32
CA TYR A 190 16.62 1.58 -8.76
C TYR A 190 15.60 2.52 -9.40
N LEU A 191 14.55 2.94 -8.68
CA LEU A 191 13.58 3.91 -9.19
C LEU A 191 14.23 5.28 -9.39
N TRP A 192 15.08 5.69 -8.43
CA TRP A 192 15.84 6.93 -8.52
C TRP A 192 16.89 6.87 -9.63
N ASN A 193 17.58 5.74 -9.77
CA ASN A 193 18.57 5.52 -10.84
C ASN A 193 17.95 5.44 -12.24
N CYS A 194 16.66 5.12 -12.33
CA CYS A 194 15.91 5.03 -13.59
C CYS A 194 14.95 6.20 -13.79
N LYS A 195 15.03 7.26 -12.97
CA LYS A 195 14.04 8.34 -12.94
C LYS A 195 13.81 8.99 -14.30
N GLU A 196 14.88 9.23 -15.08
CA GLU A 196 14.80 9.81 -16.42
C GLU A 196 13.97 8.97 -17.41
N TYR A 197 13.86 7.66 -17.18
CA TYR A 197 13.06 6.74 -18.00
C TYR A 197 11.62 6.61 -17.48
N LEU A 198 11.41 6.83 -16.18
CA LEU A 198 10.12 6.68 -15.50
C LEU A 198 9.30 7.97 -15.49
N ASP A 199 9.93 9.14 -15.42
CA ASP A 199 9.24 10.44 -15.38
C ASP A 199 8.37 10.73 -16.62
N PRO A 200 8.79 10.38 -17.86
CA PRO A 200 7.96 10.57 -19.05
C PRO A 200 6.71 9.66 -19.11
N ALA A 201 6.67 8.59 -18.31
CA ALA A 201 5.55 7.66 -18.32
C ALA A 201 4.32 8.29 -17.64
N SER A 202 3.29 8.57 -18.44
CA SER A 202 1.99 9.06 -17.98
C SER A 202 1.03 7.94 -17.55
N ARG A 203 1.30 6.71 -18.01
CA ARG A 203 0.54 5.51 -17.65
C ARG A 203 1.50 4.39 -17.27
N ILE A 204 1.36 3.89 -16.04
CA ILE A 204 2.20 2.85 -15.48
C ILE A 204 1.32 1.70 -15.03
N ILE A 205 1.37 0.57 -15.72
CA ILE A 205 0.64 -0.64 -15.36
C ILE A 205 1.52 -1.48 -14.42
N LEU A 206 1.05 -1.67 -13.19
CA LEU A 206 1.69 -2.49 -12.17
C LEU A 206 1.12 -3.91 -12.24
N ALA A 207 1.93 -4.83 -12.76
CA ALA A 207 1.64 -6.23 -12.96
C ALA A 207 2.56 -7.09 -12.07
N THR A 208 2.50 -6.85 -10.76
CA THR A 208 3.24 -7.60 -9.73
C THR A 208 2.53 -8.90 -9.36
N ASP A 209 3.20 -9.78 -8.63
CA ASP A 209 2.66 -11.08 -8.24
C ASP A 209 1.37 -10.96 -7.40
N ALA A 210 0.48 -11.95 -7.55
CA ALA A 210 -0.78 -12.09 -6.84
C ALA A 210 -0.61 -12.58 -5.38
N ASP A 211 0.50 -12.23 -4.71
CA ASP A 211 0.82 -12.64 -3.35
C ASP A 211 1.06 -11.42 -2.43
N PRO A 212 1.10 -11.60 -1.09
CA PRO A 212 1.24 -10.46 -0.18
C PRO A 212 2.51 -9.62 -0.42
N PRO A 213 3.70 -10.20 -0.70
CA PRO A 213 4.87 -9.43 -1.12
C PRO A 213 4.67 -8.64 -2.42
N GLY A 214 4.06 -9.23 -3.44
CA GLY A 214 3.76 -8.55 -4.71
C GLY A 214 2.78 -7.39 -4.53
N GLN A 215 1.77 -7.55 -3.68
CA GLN A 215 0.85 -6.45 -3.32
C GLN A 215 1.57 -5.32 -2.58
N ALA A 216 2.48 -5.65 -1.66
CA ALA A 216 3.32 -4.66 -0.99
C ALA A 216 4.24 -3.92 -1.98
N LEU A 217 4.81 -4.64 -2.96
CA LEU A 217 5.60 -4.06 -4.03
C LEU A 217 4.78 -3.07 -4.86
N ALA A 218 3.59 -3.45 -5.31
CA ALA A 218 2.71 -2.57 -6.08
C ALA A 218 2.39 -1.27 -5.33
N GLU A 219 2.10 -1.35 -4.03
CA GLU A 219 1.85 -0.18 -3.19
C GLU A 219 3.07 0.74 -3.08
N GLU A 220 4.27 0.17 -2.88
CA GLU A 220 5.51 0.94 -2.74
C GLU A 220 5.95 1.59 -4.05
N LEU A 221 5.73 0.90 -5.18
CA LEU A 221 5.91 1.45 -6.52
C LEU A 221 4.93 2.60 -6.74
N ALA A 222 3.63 2.39 -6.49
CA ALA A 222 2.60 3.39 -6.72
C ALA A 222 2.81 4.65 -5.87
N ARG A 223 3.22 4.51 -4.60
CA ARG A 223 3.52 5.65 -3.72
C ARG A 223 4.71 6.50 -4.19
N ARG A 224 5.72 5.90 -4.84
CA ARG A 224 6.92 6.61 -5.32
C ARG A 224 6.76 7.16 -6.73
N LEU A 225 6.04 6.43 -7.57
CA LEU A 225 5.80 6.81 -8.94
C LEU A 225 4.68 7.85 -9.02
N GLY A 226 3.70 7.83 -8.13
CA GLY A 226 2.50 8.65 -8.20
C GLY A 226 1.29 7.78 -8.51
N LYS A 227 0.34 7.67 -7.57
CA LYS A 227 -0.80 6.75 -7.68
C LYS A 227 -1.74 7.12 -8.83
N GLU A 228 -1.82 8.41 -9.12
CA GLU A 228 -2.65 9.00 -10.18
C GLU A 228 -2.27 8.55 -11.60
N ARG A 229 -1.03 8.09 -11.79
CA ARG A 229 -0.55 7.54 -13.06
C ARG A 229 -0.33 6.02 -13.02
N CYS A 230 -0.82 5.34 -11.98
CA CYS A 230 -0.67 3.90 -11.83
C CYS A 230 -1.99 3.18 -12.08
N TRP A 231 -1.88 2.03 -12.73
CA TRP A 231 -2.93 1.05 -12.92
C TRP A 231 -2.50 -0.27 -12.30
N ARG A 232 -3.43 -1.06 -11.78
CA ARG A 232 -3.17 -2.38 -11.19
C ARG A 232 -3.84 -3.46 -12.02
N VAL A 233 -3.07 -4.50 -12.32
CA VAL A 233 -3.60 -5.69 -12.97
C VAL A 233 -4.31 -6.57 -11.94
N LYS A 234 -5.46 -7.12 -12.35
CA LYS A 234 -6.10 -8.23 -11.65
C LYS A 234 -5.89 -9.49 -12.46
N TRP A 235 -5.15 -10.44 -11.91
CA TRP A 235 -4.86 -11.70 -12.58
C TRP A 235 -6.13 -12.54 -12.76
N PRO A 236 -6.32 -13.21 -13.90
CA PRO A 236 -7.50 -14.00 -14.19
C PRO A 236 -7.47 -15.35 -13.45
N LYS A 237 -8.62 -16.04 -13.46
CA LYS A 237 -8.70 -17.44 -13.03
C LYS A 237 -7.95 -18.33 -14.03
N LYS A 238 -7.07 -19.21 -13.54
CA LYS A 238 -6.47 -20.29 -14.37
C LYS A 238 -7.35 -21.53 -14.42
N ASN A 239 -8.18 -21.74 -13.40
CA ASN A 239 -9.19 -22.81 -13.32
C ASN A 239 -10.35 -22.36 -12.42
N GLU A 240 -11.30 -23.25 -12.10
CA GLU A 240 -12.49 -22.88 -11.33
C GLU A 240 -12.19 -22.26 -9.95
N THR A 241 -11.11 -22.72 -9.31
CA THR A 241 -10.76 -22.45 -7.91
C THR A 241 -9.56 -21.53 -7.71
N GLU A 242 -8.66 -21.42 -8.68
CA GLU A 242 -7.37 -20.74 -8.54
C GLU A 242 -7.19 -19.62 -9.57
N PHE A 243 -6.54 -18.55 -9.12
CA PHE A 243 -6.09 -17.44 -9.95
C PHE A 243 -4.65 -17.64 -10.41
N CYS A 244 -4.31 -17.08 -11.57
CA CYS A 244 -2.92 -16.96 -11.98
C CYS A 244 -2.14 -16.11 -10.98
N LYS A 245 -0.89 -16.48 -10.73
CA LYS A 245 0.00 -15.74 -9.84
C LYS A 245 0.62 -14.51 -10.52
N ASP A 246 1.01 -14.65 -11.77
CA ASP A 246 1.86 -13.69 -12.47
C ASP A 246 1.61 -13.74 -13.99
N ALA A 247 2.38 -12.96 -14.75
CA ALA A 247 2.23 -12.87 -16.20
C ALA A 247 2.59 -14.19 -16.89
N ASN A 248 3.60 -14.91 -16.38
CA ASN A 248 4.02 -16.17 -16.97
C ASN A 248 2.96 -17.26 -16.81
N GLU A 249 2.30 -17.34 -15.66
CA GLU A 249 1.19 -18.28 -15.48
C GLU A 249 0.03 -17.98 -16.43
N VAL A 250 -0.35 -16.72 -16.62
CA VAL A 250 -1.38 -16.35 -17.62
C VAL A 250 -0.95 -16.79 -19.02
N LEU A 251 0.29 -16.53 -19.41
CA LEU A 251 0.81 -16.93 -20.71
C LEU A 251 0.79 -18.45 -20.89
N MET A 252 1.20 -19.21 -19.87
CA MET A 252 1.26 -20.67 -19.91
C MET A 252 -0.12 -21.33 -19.95
N PHE A 253 -1.07 -20.86 -19.14
CA PHE A 253 -2.38 -21.50 -19.00
C PHE A 253 -3.43 -20.97 -19.97
N LEU A 254 -3.39 -19.68 -20.29
CA LEU A 254 -4.45 -18.99 -21.05
C LEU A 254 -3.95 -18.41 -22.38
N GLY A 255 -2.63 -18.36 -22.59
CA GLY A 255 -2.01 -17.91 -23.83
C GLY A 255 -1.82 -16.39 -23.94
N PRO A 256 -1.13 -15.94 -25.00
CA PRO A 256 -0.71 -14.54 -25.16
C PRO A 256 -1.88 -13.57 -25.35
N ARG A 257 -2.97 -14.03 -25.98
CA ARG A 257 -4.18 -13.20 -26.16
C ARG A 257 -4.84 -12.88 -24.82
N ALA A 258 -5.00 -13.87 -23.95
CA ALA A 258 -5.58 -13.67 -22.63
C ALA A 258 -4.70 -12.75 -21.77
N LEU A 259 -3.37 -12.93 -21.82
CA LEU A 259 -2.43 -12.00 -21.16
C LEU A 259 -2.63 -10.57 -21.67
N LYS A 260 -2.82 -10.40 -22.98
CA LYS A 260 -3.08 -9.08 -23.57
C LYS A 260 -4.35 -8.43 -23.03
N GLU A 261 -5.46 -9.18 -23.03
CA GLU A 261 -6.76 -8.71 -22.53
C GLU A 261 -6.70 -8.34 -21.04
N VAL A 262 -5.95 -9.10 -20.23
CA VAL A 262 -5.73 -8.82 -18.80
C VAL A 262 -4.99 -7.49 -18.58
N ILE A 263 -3.98 -7.19 -19.40
CA ILE A 263 -3.24 -5.92 -19.32
C ILE A 263 -4.08 -4.74 -19.81
N GLU A 264 -4.85 -4.92 -20.88
CA GLU A 264 -5.78 -3.89 -21.38
C GLU A 264 -6.87 -3.55 -20.35
N GLY A 265 -7.31 -4.55 -19.59
CA GLY A 265 -8.28 -4.44 -18.50
C GLY A 265 -7.72 -3.96 -17.16
N ALA A 266 -6.47 -3.49 -17.08
CA ALA A 266 -5.91 -2.96 -15.84
C ALA A 266 -6.74 -1.79 -15.30
N GLU A 267 -6.98 -1.77 -14.00
CA GLU A 267 -7.82 -0.76 -13.34
C GLU A 267 -6.97 0.35 -12.73
N LEU A 268 -7.52 1.56 -12.59
CA LEU A 268 -6.82 2.65 -11.89
C LEU A 268 -6.42 2.21 -10.48
N TYR A 269 -5.19 2.54 -10.08
CA TYR A 269 -4.72 2.20 -8.75
C TYR A 269 -5.56 2.96 -7.72
N PRO A 270 -6.08 2.30 -6.66
CA PRO A 270 -6.99 2.94 -5.72
C PRO A 270 -6.32 4.12 -5.00
N ILE A 271 -6.93 5.29 -5.14
CA ILE A 271 -6.53 6.52 -4.47
C ILE A 271 -7.45 6.70 -3.26
N ARG A 272 -6.86 6.80 -2.07
CA ARG A 272 -7.62 6.97 -0.83
C ARG A 272 -8.47 8.24 -0.92
N GLY A 273 -9.78 8.09 -0.69
CA GLY A 273 -10.74 9.19 -0.74
C GLY A 273 -11.35 9.46 -2.12
N LEU A 274 -10.94 8.71 -3.15
CA LEU A 274 -11.57 8.75 -4.47
C LEU A 274 -12.36 7.46 -4.68
N PHE A 275 -13.65 7.61 -4.95
CA PHE A 275 -14.60 6.50 -5.09
C PHE A 275 -15.30 6.59 -6.44
N ASN A 276 -15.66 5.44 -7.00
CA ASN A 276 -16.50 5.40 -8.18
C ASN A 276 -17.96 5.57 -7.77
N PHE A 277 -18.69 6.49 -8.40
CA PHE A 277 -20.07 6.77 -8.02
C PHE A 277 -20.98 5.54 -8.11
N LYS A 278 -20.75 4.66 -9.09
CA LYS A 278 -21.46 3.38 -9.27
C LYS A 278 -21.30 2.42 -8.09
N ASP A 279 -20.23 2.54 -7.31
CA ASP A 279 -19.96 1.64 -6.19
C ASP A 279 -20.98 1.89 -5.04
N PHE A 280 -21.64 3.04 -5.03
CA PHE A 280 -22.68 3.39 -4.06
C PHE A 280 -24.10 2.99 -4.51
N PHE A 281 -24.30 2.52 -5.75
CA PHE A 281 -25.64 2.16 -6.23
C PHE A 281 -26.35 1.13 -5.35
N PRO A 282 -25.71 0.04 -4.88
CA PRO A 282 -26.38 -0.90 -4.00
C PRO A 282 -26.89 -0.26 -2.70
N GLU A 283 -26.12 0.66 -2.11
CA GLU A 283 -26.49 1.39 -0.90
C GLU A 283 -27.64 2.38 -1.17
N ILE A 284 -27.54 3.15 -2.25
CA ILE A 284 -28.57 4.10 -2.68
C ILE A 284 -29.87 3.39 -3.03
N ASP A 285 -29.80 2.26 -3.73
CA ASP A 285 -30.96 1.44 -4.07
C ASP A 285 -31.60 0.85 -2.81
N SER A 286 -30.80 0.39 -1.85
CA SER A 286 -31.31 -0.10 -0.55
C SER A 286 -32.03 1.00 0.22
N TYR A 287 -31.45 2.20 0.26
CA TYR A 287 -32.04 3.39 0.87
C TYR A 287 -33.36 3.79 0.18
N TYR A 288 -33.38 3.82 -1.16
CA TYR A 288 -34.57 4.17 -1.94
C TYR A 288 -35.70 3.16 -1.77
N LEU A 289 -35.36 1.86 -1.74
CA LEU A 289 -36.32 0.77 -1.55
C LEU A 289 -36.75 0.60 -0.09
N GLY A 290 -36.14 1.33 0.85
CA GLY A 290 -36.44 1.24 2.28
C GLY A 290 -36.17 -0.15 2.85
N ILE A 291 -35.10 -0.81 2.39
CA ILE A 291 -34.81 -2.21 2.78
C ILE A 291 -34.51 -2.30 4.28
N HIS A 292 -33.93 -1.26 4.88
CA HIS A 292 -33.60 -1.26 6.31
C HIS A 292 -34.78 -0.77 7.17
N GLY A 293 -35.70 0.02 6.60
CA GLY A 293 -36.96 0.44 7.20
C GLY A 293 -36.83 1.60 8.19
N ASP A 294 -35.61 1.97 8.55
CA ASP A 294 -35.27 3.12 9.38
C ASP A 294 -35.03 4.41 8.57
N GLU A 295 -34.88 4.31 7.24
CA GLU A 295 -34.61 5.44 6.36
C GLU A 295 -35.76 6.48 6.33
N LEU A 296 -36.98 6.06 6.69
CA LEU A 296 -38.18 6.90 6.72
C LEU A 296 -38.44 7.60 8.06
N GLY A 297 -37.60 7.35 9.06
CA GLY A 297 -37.73 7.86 10.42
C GLY A 297 -38.89 7.24 11.21
N ILE A 298 -38.72 7.16 12.52
CA ILE A 298 -39.71 6.64 13.45
C ILE A 298 -40.67 7.76 13.88
N PRO A 299 -41.99 7.51 13.91
CA PRO A 299 -42.96 8.45 14.45
C PRO A 299 -42.62 8.88 15.88
N THR A 300 -42.93 10.13 16.23
CA THR A 300 -42.74 10.67 17.59
C THR A 300 -43.82 10.18 18.56
N GLY A 301 -44.87 9.56 18.05
CA GLY A 301 -46.08 9.20 18.80
C GLY A 301 -47.09 10.33 18.93
N TRP A 302 -46.85 11.47 18.29
CA TRP A 302 -47.79 12.59 18.20
C TRP A 302 -48.13 12.84 16.74
N LYS A 303 -49.37 12.52 16.33
CA LYS A 303 -49.81 12.66 14.93
C LYS A 303 -49.61 14.06 14.35
N CYS A 304 -49.75 15.10 15.18
CA CYS A 304 -49.53 16.49 14.79
C CYS A 304 -48.06 16.81 14.51
N MET A 305 -47.14 16.05 15.10
CA MET A 305 -45.69 16.22 14.94
C MET A 305 -45.14 15.31 13.84
N ASP A 306 -45.69 14.12 13.64
CA ASP A 306 -45.21 13.12 12.68
C ASP A 306 -45.20 13.61 11.22
N GLY A 307 -46.03 14.61 10.88
CA GLY A 307 -46.03 15.28 9.58
C GLY A 307 -44.93 16.33 9.39
N LEU A 308 -44.32 16.79 10.48
CA LEU A 308 -43.26 17.81 10.51
C LEU A 308 -41.90 17.22 10.87
N TYR A 309 -41.89 16.18 11.70
CA TYR A 309 -40.67 15.60 12.25
C TYR A 309 -40.86 14.12 12.59
N LYS A 310 -39.86 13.32 12.24
CA LYS A 310 -39.70 11.93 12.64
C LYS A 310 -38.26 11.71 13.11
N VAL A 311 -38.06 10.73 13.98
CA VAL A 311 -36.73 10.43 14.54
C VAL A 311 -36.01 9.44 13.63
N VAL A 312 -34.97 9.89 12.94
CA VAL A 312 -34.17 9.05 12.04
C VAL A 312 -32.95 8.49 12.79
N PRO A 313 -32.76 7.16 12.83
CA PRO A 313 -31.54 6.55 13.36
C PRO A 313 -30.28 7.07 12.68
N GLY A 314 -29.21 7.28 13.45
CA GLY A 314 -27.94 7.80 12.94
C GLY A 314 -27.86 9.33 12.84
N GLU A 315 -28.97 10.04 13.05
CA GLU A 315 -29.00 11.51 13.06
C GLU A 315 -28.93 12.12 14.46
N LEU A 316 -28.52 13.38 14.51
CA LEU A 316 -28.50 14.18 15.74
C LEU A 316 -29.75 15.06 15.84
N THR A 317 -30.66 14.72 16.76
CA THR A 317 -31.80 15.56 17.10
C THR A 317 -31.43 16.62 18.14
N ILE A 318 -31.67 17.90 17.83
CA ILE A 318 -31.45 19.02 18.75
C ILE A 318 -32.80 19.63 19.14
N VAL A 319 -33.09 19.69 20.44
CA VAL A 319 -34.30 20.32 20.99
C VAL A 319 -33.92 21.58 21.76
N THR A 320 -34.49 22.73 21.37
CA THR A 320 -34.20 24.04 21.96
C THR A 320 -35.48 24.84 22.21
N GLY A 321 -35.39 25.92 22.99
CA GLY A 321 -36.53 26.70 23.46
C GLY A 321 -36.22 27.49 24.74
N VAL A 322 -37.11 28.40 25.12
CA VAL A 322 -36.93 29.29 26.28
C VAL A 322 -36.83 28.51 27.61
N PRO A 323 -36.17 29.04 28.64
CA PRO A 323 -36.13 28.41 29.97
C PRO A 323 -37.54 28.09 30.48
N ASN A 324 -37.69 26.94 31.16
CA ASN A 324 -38.97 26.44 31.70
C ASN A 324 -40.09 26.19 30.67
N SER A 325 -39.78 26.10 29.37
CA SER A 325 -40.76 25.79 28.31
C SER A 325 -41.14 24.31 28.17
N GLY A 326 -40.69 23.45 29.09
CA GLY A 326 -40.99 22.01 29.04
C GLY A 326 -40.14 21.17 28.08
N LYS A 327 -38.95 21.65 27.64
CA LYS A 327 -38.05 20.89 26.73
C LYS A 327 -37.73 19.48 27.25
N SER A 328 -37.29 19.39 28.51
CA SER A 328 -36.91 18.12 29.13
C SER A 328 -38.13 17.19 29.24
N GLU A 329 -39.30 17.74 29.56
CA GLU A 329 -40.55 16.99 29.62
C GLU A 329 -40.97 16.46 28.24
N TRP A 330 -40.77 17.25 27.19
CA TRP A 330 -41.03 16.85 25.81
C TRP A 330 -40.09 15.73 25.35
N ILE A 331 -38.79 15.86 25.62
CA ILE A 331 -37.79 14.81 25.30
C ILE A 331 -38.14 13.51 26.02
N ASP A 332 -38.37 13.57 27.33
CA ASP A 332 -38.75 12.38 28.10
C ASP A 332 -39.99 11.68 27.53
N ALA A 333 -41.01 12.45 27.12
CA ALA A 333 -42.23 11.90 26.57
C ALA A 333 -42.00 11.27 25.18
N LEU A 334 -41.16 11.90 24.35
CA LEU A 334 -40.73 11.34 23.06
C LEU A 334 -40.02 10.00 23.26
N LEU A 335 -39.09 9.92 24.21
CA LEU A 335 -38.36 8.69 24.52
C LEU A 335 -39.30 7.56 24.95
N CYS A 336 -40.27 7.85 25.83
CA CYS A 336 -41.29 6.87 26.24
C CYS A 336 -42.16 6.42 25.06
N ASN A 337 -42.55 7.34 24.16
CA ASN A 337 -43.33 7.00 22.98
C ASN A 337 -42.57 6.05 22.05
N ILE A 338 -41.31 6.37 21.73
CA ILE A 338 -40.47 5.56 20.84
C ILE A 338 -40.18 4.19 21.47
N ASN A 339 -39.89 4.15 22.78
CA ASN A 339 -39.71 2.89 23.49
C ASN A 339 -40.96 2.01 23.41
N ASN A 340 -42.15 2.59 23.58
CA ASN A 340 -43.40 1.84 23.53
C ASN A 340 -43.76 1.36 22.11
N GLN A 341 -43.45 2.15 21.07
CA GLN A 341 -43.81 1.82 19.69
C GLN A 341 -42.82 0.84 19.04
N CYS A 342 -41.52 1.04 19.26
CA CYS A 342 -40.47 0.36 18.51
C CYS A 342 -39.46 -0.35 19.41
N GLY A 343 -39.64 -0.32 20.73
CA GLY A 343 -38.78 -1.04 21.67
C GLY A 343 -37.37 -0.46 21.85
N TRP A 344 -37.12 0.79 21.41
CA TRP A 344 -35.79 1.40 21.52
C TRP A 344 -35.34 1.52 22.97
N LYS A 345 -34.04 1.31 23.19
CA LYS A 345 -33.41 1.44 24.50
C LYS A 345 -32.60 2.72 24.52
N PHE A 346 -32.77 3.51 25.57
CA PHE A 346 -32.15 4.82 25.71
C PHE A 346 -31.14 4.84 26.85
N VAL A 347 -30.02 5.52 26.61
CA VAL A 347 -29.06 5.92 27.65
C VAL A 347 -29.28 7.40 27.91
N LEU A 348 -29.48 7.76 29.18
CA LEU A 348 -29.79 9.13 29.59
C LEU A 348 -28.61 9.73 30.35
N CYS A 349 -28.15 10.89 29.88
CA CYS A 349 -27.18 11.72 30.59
C CYS A 349 -27.85 13.06 30.93
N SER A 350 -28.51 13.12 32.10
CA SER A 350 -29.11 14.36 32.60
C SER A 350 -28.15 15.03 33.58
N MET A 351 -27.74 16.27 33.28
CA MET A 351 -26.92 17.08 34.17
C MET A 351 -27.75 17.86 35.20
N GLU A 352 -29.06 17.92 35.02
CA GLU A 352 -29.99 18.71 35.85
C GLU A 352 -30.83 17.83 36.79
N ASN A 353 -31.36 16.70 36.29
CA ASN A 353 -32.23 15.84 37.09
C ASN A 353 -31.40 14.78 37.84
N LYS A 354 -31.64 14.65 39.15
CA LYS A 354 -31.16 13.48 39.90
C LYS A 354 -31.85 12.22 39.39
N VAL A 355 -31.13 11.10 39.40
CA VAL A 355 -31.59 9.80 38.85
C VAL A 355 -32.99 9.41 39.35
N ARG A 356 -33.25 9.53 40.66
CA ARG A 356 -34.55 9.15 41.25
C ARG A 356 -35.69 10.04 40.78
N ASP A 357 -35.44 11.34 40.63
CA ASP A 357 -36.46 12.30 40.21
C ASP A 357 -36.73 12.15 38.71
N HIS A 358 -35.69 11.91 37.90
CA HIS A 358 -35.85 11.59 36.48
C HIS A 358 -36.63 10.29 36.28
N ALA A 359 -36.34 9.26 37.08
CA ALA A 359 -37.08 7.99 37.02
C ALA A 359 -38.57 8.15 37.32
N ARG A 360 -38.93 8.96 38.32
CA ARG A 360 -40.35 9.29 38.63
C ARG A 360 -41.03 9.96 37.44
N LYS A 361 -40.39 10.96 36.84
CA LYS A 361 -40.89 11.66 35.65
C LYS A 361 -41.12 10.74 34.46
N LEU A 362 -40.25 9.76 34.25
CA LEU A 362 -40.41 8.77 33.17
C LEU A 362 -41.55 7.79 33.46
N LEU A 363 -41.74 7.38 34.71
CA LEU A 363 -42.86 6.52 35.13
C LEU A 363 -44.22 7.18 34.88
N GLU A 364 -44.38 8.47 35.22
CA GLU A 364 -45.62 9.21 34.96
C GLU A 364 -45.97 9.24 33.47
N LYS A 365 -44.96 9.48 32.62
CA LYS A 365 -45.13 9.52 31.16
C LYS A 365 -45.46 8.14 30.58
N HIS A 366 -44.83 7.09 31.09
CA HIS A 366 -45.10 5.72 30.68
C HIS A 366 -46.53 5.28 31.06
N ILE A 367 -46.96 5.57 32.30
CA ILE A 367 -48.30 5.21 32.82
C ILE A 367 -49.38 6.18 32.32
N LYS A 368 -48.99 7.36 31.84
CA LYS A 368 -49.85 8.47 31.41
C LYS A 368 -50.76 8.98 32.54
N LYS A 369 -50.24 8.97 33.77
CA LYS A 369 -50.91 9.47 34.98
C LYS A 369 -49.89 10.16 35.89
N PRO A 370 -50.24 11.29 36.51
CA PRO A 370 -49.38 11.91 37.51
C PRO A 370 -49.36 11.07 38.80
N PHE A 371 -48.31 11.18 39.60
CA PHE A 371 -48.26 10.57 40.93
C PHE A 371 -49.20 11.24 41.93
N PHE A 372 -49.46 12.53 41.73
CA PHE A 372 -50.33 13.34 42.57
C PHE A 372 -51.33 14.10 41.70
N ASP A 373 -52.55 14.23 42.19
CA ASP A 373 -53.54 15.10 41.56
C ASP A 373 -53.06 16.56 41.68
N ALA A 374 -53.30 17.34 40.62
CA ALA A 374 -52.83 18.72 40.48
C ALA A 374 -53.60 19.70 41.38
#